data_AF-A0A6V8NAL8-F1
#
_entry.id   AF-A0A6V8NAL8-F1
#
_cell.length_a   1.000
_cell.length_b   1.000
_cell.length_c   1.000
_cell.angle_alpha   90.00
_cell.angle_beta   90.00
_cell.angle_gamma   90.00
#
_symmetry.space_group_name_H-M   'P 1'
#
loop_
_entity.id
_entity.type
_entity.pdbx_description
1 polymer ?
#
loop_
_entity_poly.entity_id
_entity_poly.type
_entity_poly.pdbx_seq_one_letter_code
_entity_poly.pdbx_strand_id
1 'polypeptide(L)'
;MKTFLVLAFAGVLMLIDTAISEAHIMQNHLNAKQRAIIPIASFTANGDLDRLRVALNEGLDAGLTVGEVKEILVQLYAYAGFPRSLNGLGTFMAVLDERGKKGIRDREGNASSPMPANKSSLELGTENQTKLVGQPVAGPLYEFAPEIDRFLKAHLFGDIFQRDVLTWQDREVATVAALATIEGVNPQLQGHVAIALHNGLTPEQLREVVGVLHLQCGPKVAENAGAVLERVLASRKPVTVAGGPVANQPKSAVHGAKESPRRAEMPDGGLFPRGEINEKYAKYFTGTSYLNMLTTERVFIDNVTFEPGCRNFWHIHHKGGQILLVTGGRGWYQEWRKPARELRAGDVVNIPPETRHWHGATKDSWFSHVAVEVPADGGSTEWLEPVSDEAYNRLPD
;
A
#
# COMPACT_ATOMS: atom_id res chain seq x y z
N MET A 1 31.96 -49.80 9.33
CA MET A 1 31.08 -49.39 8.21
C MET A 1 29.86 -48.58 8.64
N LYS A 2 29.15 -48.91 9.74
CA LYS A 2 27.94 -48.17 10.15
C LYS A 2 28.20 -46.71 10.60
N THR A 3 29.36 -46.41 11.20
CA THR A 3 29.71 -45.05 11.69
C THR A 3 30.11 -44.08 10.58
N PHE A 4 30.65 -44.57 9.46
CA PHE A 4 31.02 -43.73 8.30
C PHE A 4 29.80 -43.29 7.48
N LEU A 5 28.71 -44.08 7.49
CA LEU A 5 27.49 -43.75 6.75
C LEU A 5 26.67 -42.63 7.42
N VAL A 6 26.72 -42.53 8.76
CA VAL A 6 25.99 -41.49 9.51
C VAL A 6 26.64 -40.11 9.37
N LEU A 7 27.98 -40.05 9.33
CA LEU A 7 28.72 -38.79 9.12
C LEU A 7 28.53 -38.25 7.69
N ALA A 8 28.44 -39.11 6.68
CA ALA A 8 28.16 -38.71 5.31
C ALA A 8 26.73 -38.14 5.14
N PHE A 9 25.73 -38.71 5.84
CA PHE A 9 24.35 -38.20 5.80
C PHE A 9 24.18 -36.86 6.54
N ALA A 10 24.86 -36.67 7.68
CA ALA A 10 24.83 -35.40 8.41
C ALA A 10 25.51 -34.25 7.64
N GLY A 11 26.63 -34.54 6.96
CA GLY A 11 27.32 -33.56 6.12
C GLY A 11 26.50 -33.13 4.88
N VAL A 12 25.76 -34.05 4.26
CA VAL A 12 24.88 -33.74 3.12
C VAL A 12 23.66 -32.92 3.57
N LEU A 13 23.07 -33.21 4.74
CA LEU A 13 21.97 -32.38 5.29
C LEU A 13 22.43 -30.95 5.63
N MET A 14 23.59 -30.78 6.27
CA MET A 14 24.15 -29.45 6.56
C MET A 14 24.42 -28.63 5.30
N LEU A 15 24.96 -29.25 4.25
CA LEU A 15 25.24 -28.59 2.97
C LEU A 15 23.95 -28.18 2.23
N ILE A 16 22.88 -28.96 2.35
CA ILE A 16 21.57 -28.63 1.79
C ILE A 16 20.92 -27.47 2.56
N ASP A 17 20.99 -27.47 3.90
CA ASP A 17 20.45 -26.38 4.73
C ASP A 17 21.19 -25.05 4.49
N THR A 18 22.51 -25.07 4.30
CA THR A 18 23.27 -23.85 3.98
C THR A 18 22.94 -23.32 2.58
N ALA A 19 22.81 -24.20 1.58
CA ALA A 19 22.45 -23.79 0.22
C ALA A 19 21.01 -23.25 0.13
N ILE A 20 20.07 -23.84 0.89
CA ILE A 20 18.70 -23.33 1.01
C ILE A 20 18.68 -21.98 1.73
N SER A 21 19.48 -21.81 2.79
CA SER A 21 19.61 -20.53 3.50
C SER A 21 20.20 -19.43 2.61
N GLU A 22 21.26 -19.70 1.86
CA GLU A 22 21.85 -18.76 0.90
C GLU A 22 20.90 -18.42 -0.24
N ALA A 23 20.20 -19.41 -0.81
CA ALA A 23 19.19 -19.16 -1.83
C ALA A 23 18.01 -18.33 -1.31
N HIS A 24 17.59 -18.56 -0.06
CA HIS A 24 16.53 -17.79 0.60
C HIS A 24 16.97 -16.35 0.89
N ILE A 25 18.22 -16.15 1.33
CA ILE A 25 18.83 -14.82 1.51
C ILE A 25 18.88 -14.08 0.17
N MET A 26 19.34 -14.74 -0.91
CA MET A 26 19.40 -14.13 -2.24
C MET A 26 18.01 -13.74 -2.80
N GLN A 27 16.93 -14.44 -2.43
CA GLN A 27 15.57 -14.08 -2.84
C GLN A 27 14.99 -12.86 -2.11
N ASN A 28 15.55 -12.49 -0.95
CA ASN A 28 15.07 -11.37 -0.13
C ASN A 28 15.77 -10.03 -0.41
N HIS A 29 16.71 -10.00 -1.34
CA HIS A 29 17.49 -8.81 -1.69
C HIS A 29 17.22 -8.36 -3.13
N LEU A 30 17.36 -7.07 -3.41
CA LEU A 30 17.32 -6.58 -4.79
C LEU A 30 18.60 -7.00 -5.51
N ASN A 31 18.47 -7.40 -6.77
CA ASN A 31 19.66 -7.60 -7.61
C ASN A 31 20.25 -6.25 -8.07
N ALA A 32 21.45 -6.28 -8.66
CA ALA A 32 22.16 -5.08 -9.08
C ALA A 32 21.36 -4.23 -10.10
N LYS A 33 20.67 -4.88 -11.04
CA LYS A 33 19.84 -4.18 -12.03
C LYS A 33 18.67 -3.50 -11.34
N GLN A 34 17.94 -4.20 -10.48
CA GLN A 34 16.81 -3.64 -9.73
C GLN A 34 17.21 -2.42 -8.89
N ARG A 35 18.36 -2.46 -8.22
CA ARG A 35 18.87 -1.28 -7.49
C ARG A 35 19.13 -0.09 -8.42
N ALA A 36 19.63 -0.33 -9.63
CA ALA A 36 19.92 0.73 -10.60
C ALA A 36 18.66 1.30 -11.29
N ILE A 37 17.55 0.57 -11.32
CA ILE A 37 16.26 1.06 -11.85
C ILE A 37 15.76 2.26 -11.04
N ILE A 38 15.92 2.20 -9.73
CA ILE A 38 15.37 3.15 -8.75
C ILE A 38 15.77 4.61 -9.04
N PRO A 39 17.07 4.98 -9.10
CA PRO A 39 17.48 6.35 -9.38
C PRO A 39 17.09 6.80 -10.80
N ILE A 40 17.14 5.91 -11.80
CA ILE A 40 16.71 6.23 -13.17
C ILE A 40 15.25 6.66 -13.18
N ALA A 41 14.39 5.90 -12.51
CA ALA A 41 12.97 6.20 -12.47
C ALA A 41 12.65 7.47 -11.67
N SER A 42 13.28 7.63 -10.50
CA SER A 42 13.11 8.80 -9.64
C SER A 42 13.57 10.10 -10.31
N PHE A 43 14.77 10.13 -10.90
CA PHE A 43 15.29 11.33 -11.55
C PHE A 43 14.59 11.66 -12.87
N THR A 44 14.05 10.65 -13.56
CA THR A 44 13.14 10.92 -14.68
C THR A 44 11.85 11.59 -14.18
N ALA A 45 11.29 11.13 -13.06
CA ALA A 45 10.04 11.63 -12.51
C ALA A 45 10.11 13.10 -12.03
N ASN A 46 11.17 13.48 -11.29
CA ASN A 46 11.40 14.89 -10.93
C ASN A 46 12.05 15.70 -12.07
N GLY A 47 12.59 15.02 -13.07
CA GLY A 47 13.29 15.56 -14.23
C GLY A 47 14.61 16.26 -13.93
N ASP A 48 15.34 15.74 -12.95
CA ASP A 48 16.74 16.06 -12.68
C ASP A 48 17.64 15.35 -13.70
N LEU A 49 17.87 16.00 -14.84
CA LEU A 49 18.57 15.41 -15.99
C LEU A 49 20.05 15.14 -15.71
N ASP A 50 20.68 15.96 -14.87
CA ASP A 50 22.10 15.81 -14.53
C ASP A 50 22.32 14.55 -13.69
N ARG A 51 21.47 14.32 -12.67
CA ARG A 51 21.55 13.11 -11.86
C ARG A 51 21.04 11.89 -12.60
N LEU A 52 20.03 12.05 -13.47
CA LEU A 52 19.57 11.00 -14.37
C LEU A 52 20.72 10.49 -15.26
N ARG A 53 21.52 11.39 -15.84
CA ARG A 53 22.67 11.02 -16.67
C ARG A 53 23.69 10.15 -15.94
N VAL A 54 23.95 10.44 -14.66
CA VAL A 54 24.81 9.62 -13.80
C VAL A 54 24.18 8.25 -13.58
N ALA A 55 22.91 8.22 -13.14
CA ALA A 55 22.17 6.98 -12.89
C ALA A 55 22.07 6.06 -14.13
N LEU A 56 21.96 6.64 -15.33
CA LEU A 56 21.94 5.89 -16.59
C LEU A 56 23.28 5.20 -16.89
N ASN A 57 24.42 5.87 -16.63
CA ASN A 57 25.73 5.24 -16.77
C ASN A 57 25.89 4.10 -15.75
N GLU A 58 25.58 4.37 -14.49
CA GLU A 58 25.65 3.37 -13.42
C GLU A 58 24.74 2.18 -13.68
N GLY A 59 23.56 2.40 -14.27
CA GLY A 59 22.65 1.33 -14.64
C GLY A 59 23.19 0.42 -15.73
N LEU A 60 23.78 1.00 -16.79
CA LEU A 60 24.45 0.22 -17.82
C LEU A 60 25.64 -0.58 -17.25
N ASP A 61 26.43 0.03 -16.37
CA ASP A 61 27.58 -0.62 -15.71
C ASP A 61 27.12 -1.72 -14.73
N ALA A 62 25.95 -1.57 -14.11
CA ALA A 62 25.29 -2.59 -13.30
C ALA A 62 24.64 -3.72 -14.12
N GLY A 63 24.70 -3.63 -15.45
CA GLY A 63 24.25 -4.68 -16.37
C GLY A 63 22.84 -4.52 -16.90
N LEU A 64 22.18 -3.37 -16.69
CA LEU A 64 20.96 -3.05 -17.45
C LEU A 64 21.30 -2.96 -18.95
N THR A 65 20.43 -3.54 -19.76
CA THR A 65 20.51 -3.43 -21.21
C THR A 65 19.89 -2.12 -21.68
N VAL A 66 20.26 -1.70 -22.89
CA VAL A 66 19.68 -0.52 -23.53
C VAL A 66 18.16 -0.65 -23.67
N GLY A 67 17.66 -1.85 -24.00
CA GLY A 67 16.24 -2.17 -24.07
C GLY A 67 15.53 -2.00 -22.72
N GLU A 68 16.10 -2.51 -21.63
CA GLU A 68 15.53 -2.38 -20.29
C GLU A 68 15.45 -0.90 -19.85
N VAL A 69 16.49 -0.10 -20.10
CA VAL A 69 16.47 1.33 -19.78
C VAL A 69 15.44 2.09 -20.62
N LYS A 70 15.35 1.79 -21.93
CA LYS A 70 14.30 2.36 -22.80
C LYS A 70 12.90 2.07 -22.25
N GLU A 71 12.64 0.85 -21.78
CA GLU A 71 11.35 0.47 -21.21
C GLU A 71 11.00 1.22 -19.92
N ILE A 72 11.98 1.41 -19.03
CA ILE A 72 11.79 2.23 -17.81
C ILE A 72 11.34 3.63 -18.23
N LEU A 73 12.09 4.27 -19.13
CA LEU A 73 11.83 5.64 -19.56
C LEU A 73 10.50 5.77 -20.32
N VAL A 74 10.16 4.80 -21.18
CA VAL A 74 8.88 4.76 -21.90
C VAL A 74 7.72 4.60 -20.91
N GLN A 75 7.77 3.64 -19.98
CA GLN A 75 6.69 3.45 -19.01
C GLN A 75 6.42 4.70 -18.17
N LEU A 76 7.45 5.46 -17.82
CA LEU A 76 7.33 6.64 -16.97
C LEU A 76 6.54 7.78 -17.60
N TYR A 77 6.25 7.76 -18.91
CA TYR A 77 5.35 8.78 -19.48
C TYR A 77 3.97 8.71 -18.79
N ALA A 78 3.50 7.52 -18.40
CA ALA A 78 2.18 7.34 -17.79
C ALA A 78 2.13 7.84 -16.33
N TYR A 79 3.29 7.97 -15.68
CA TYR A 79 3.40 8.36 -14.27
C TYR A 79 3.91 9.80 -14.08
N ALA A 80 4.88 10.21 -14.91
CA ALA A 80 5.54 11.52 -14.83
C ALA A 80 5.18 12.45 -16.01
N GLY A 81 4.37 11.99 -16.95
CA GLY A 81 3.96 12.73 -18.14
C GLY A 81 4.93 12.59 -19.32
N PHE A 82 4.40 12.79 -20.53
CA PHE A 82 5.16 12.74 -21.79
C PHE A 82 6.45 13.57 -21.79
N PRO A 83 6.48 14.84 -21.32
CA PRO A 83 7.69 15.64 -21.39
C PRO A 83 8.85 15.07 -20.58
N ARG A 84 8.59 14.54 -19.38
CA ARG A 84 9.62 13.96 -18.51
C ARG A 84 10.22 12.70 -19.11
N SER A 85 9.37 11.83 -19.66
CA SER A 85 9.81 10.62 -20.38
C SER A 85 10.67 10.95 -21.61
N LEU A 86 10.24 11.89 -22.45
CA LEU A 86 11.00 12.32 -23.64
C LEU A 86 12.35 12.93 -23.28
N ASN A 87 12.40 13.77 -22.24
CA ASN A 87 13.66 14.33 -21.77
C ASN A 87 14.59 13.23 -21.25
N GLY A 88 14.06 12.24 -20.52
CA GLY A 88 14.83 11.09 -20.08
C GLY A 88 15.41 10.26 -21.23
N LEU A 89 14.61 10.01 -22.28
CA LEU A 89 15.07 9.34 -23.50
C LEU A 89 16.16 10.15 -24.22
N GLY A 90 16.01 11.46 -24.31
CA GLY A 90 17.03 12.35 -24.88
C GLY A 90 18.34 12.30 -24.10
N THR A 91 18.27 12.35 -22.76
CA THR A 91 19.44 12.18 -21.89
C THR A 91 20.09 10.82 -22.10
N PHE A 92 19.30 9.75 -22.22
CA PHE A 92 19.83 8.40 -22.46
C PHE A 92 20.49 8.24 -23.83
N MET A 93 19.92 8.83 -24.87
CA MET A 93 20.55 8.89 -26.19
C MET A 93 21.94 9.55 -26.12
N ALA A 94 22.07 10.66 -25.38
CA ALA A 94 23.36 11.33 -25.18
C ALA A 94 24.36 10.47 -24.39
N VAL A 95 23.91 9.74 -23.37
CA VAL A 95 24.75 8.79 -22.62
C VAL A 95 25.31 7.70 -23.54
N LEU A 96 24.49 7.09 -24.38
CA LEU A 96 24.94 6.03 -25.30
C LEU A 96 25.93 6.56 -26.35
N ASP A 97 25.69 7.75 -26.91
CA ASP A 97 26.61 8.39 -27.85
C ASP A 97 27.99 8.63 -27.22
N GLU A 98 28.03 9.13 -25.98
CA GLU A 98 29.27 9.39 -25.28
C GLU A 98 30.02 8.13 -24.86
N ARG A 99 29.30 7.10 -24.40
CA ARG A 99 29.87 5.78 -24.13
C ARG A 99 30.44 5.18 -25.41
N GLY A 100 29.72 5.29 -26.53
CA GLY A 100 30.18 4.88 -27.85
C GLY A 100 31.45 5.60 -28.31
N LYS A 101 31.54 6.93 -28.10
CA LYS A 101 32.76 7.72 -28.37
C LYS A 101 33.96 7.29 -27.52
N LYS A 102 33.72 6.71 -26.34
CA LYS A 102 34.76 6.11 -25.48
C LYS A 102 35.06 4.64 -25.83
N GLY A 103 34.44 4.10 -26.90
CA GLY A 103 34.60 2.72 -27.33
C GLY A 103 33.83 1.69 -26.49
N ILE A 104 32.96 2.14 -25.58
CA ILE A 104 32.10 1.27 -24.77
C ILE A 104 30.89 0.86 -25.63
N ARG A 105 30.61 -0.44 -25.71
CA ARG A 105 29.44 -0.98 -26.41
C ARG A 105 28.51 -1.65 -25.43
N ASP A 106 27.41 -0.97 -25.12
CA ASP A 106 26.39 -1.47 -24.20
C ASP A 106 25.54 -2.58 -24.84
N ARG A 107 25.02 -3.48 -24.02
CA ARG A 107 24.20 -4.60 -24.47
C ARG A 107 22.80 -4.10 -24.85
N GLU A 108 22.35 -4.36 -26.07
CA GLU A 108 21.01 -3.93 -26.50
C GLU A 108 19.87 -4.62 -25.73
N GLY A 109 20.02 -5.90 -25.38
CA GLY A 109 18.95 -6.69 -24.77
C GLY A 109 17.96 -7.24 -25.80
N ASN A 110 16.85 -7.79 -25.33
CA ASN A 110 15.82 -8.37 -26.19
C ASN A 110 14.78 -7.30 -26.58
N ALA A 111 14.22 -7.43 -27.78
CA ALA A 111 13.02 -6.70 -28.15
C ALA A 111 11.78 -7.32 -27.48
N SER A 112 10.75 -6.50 -27.26
CA SER A 112 9.46 -6.99 -26.77
C SER A 112 8.83 -7.95 -27.76
N SER A 113 8.20 -9.00 -27.24
CA SER A 113 7.30 -9.86 -28.00
C SER A 113 6.17 -9.05 -28.65
N PRO A 114 5.70 -9.44 -29.85
CA PRO A 114 4.57 -8.78 -30.50
C PRO A 114 3.28 -9.02 -29.72
N MET A 115 2.33 -8.08 -29.85
CA MET A 115 1.00 -8.24 -29.27
C MET A 115 0.28 -9.46 -29.88
N PRO A 116 -0.44 -10.28 -29.08
CA PRO A 116 -1.25 -11.37 -29.59
C PRO A 116 -2.26 -10.88 -30.64
N ALA A 117 -2.24 -11.49 -31.83
CA ALA A 117 -3.08 -11.05 -32.97
C ALA A 117 -4.59 -11.16 -32.71
N ASN A 118 -5.00 -11.94 -31.71
CA ASN A 118 -6.40 -12.24 -31.39
C ASN A 118 -6.95 -11.41 -30.21
N LYS A 119 -6.22 -10.43 -29.70
CA LYS A 119 -6.66 -9.57 -28.61
C LYS A 119 -6.42 -8.10 -28.94
N SER A 120 -7.39 -7.27 -28.59
CA SER A 120 -7.19 -5.82 -28.53
C SER A 120 -6.36 -5.43 -27.30
N SER A 121 -5.71 -4.26 -27.35
CA SER A 121 -5.00 -3.72 -26.19
C SER A 121 -5.90 -3.58 -24.97
N LEU A 122 -7.19 -3.29 -25.16
CA LEU A 122 -8.16 -3.17 -24.05
C LEU A 122 -8.41 -4.51 -23.36
N GLU A 123 -8.62 -5.58 -24.11
CA GLU A 123 -8.83 -6.93 -23.55
C GLU A 123 -7.58 -7.41 -22.82
N LEU A 124 -6.43 -7.31 -23.48
CA LEU A 124 -5.15 -7.74 -22.92
C LEU A 124 -4.77 -6.91 -21.69
N GLY A 125 -4.98 -5.60 -21.75
CA GLY A 125 -4.73 -4.70 -20.65
C GLY A 125 -5.66 -4.94 -19.46
N THR A 126 -6.93 -5.28 -19.70
CA THR A 126 -7.85 -5.68 -18.63
C THR A 126 -7.38 -6.95 -17.93
N GLU A 127 -6.92 -7.95 -18.68
CA GLU A 127 -6.35 -9.18 -18.12
C GLU A 127 -5.06 -8.91 -17.34
N ASN A 128 -4.16 -8.12 -17.89
CA ASN A 128 -2.89 -7.78 -17.24
C ASN A 128 -3.11 -6.99 -15.96
N GLN A 129 -3.97 -5.97 -15.99
CA GLN A 129 -4.35 -5.20 -14.79
C GLN A 129 -4.93 -6.12 -13.72
N THR A 130 -5.87 -7.00 -14.10
CA THR A 130 -6.51 -7.93 -13.16
C THR A 130 -5.49 -8.87 -12.53
N LYS A 131 -4.54 -9.40 -13.30
CA LYS A 131 -3.45 -10.26 -12.79
C LYS A 131 -2.49 -9.50 -11.87
N LEU A 132 -2.08 -8.30 -12.26
CA LEU A 132 -1.17 -7.46 -11.47
C LEU A 132 -1.79 -7.05 -10.13
N VAL A 133 -3.06 -6.68 -10.12
CA VAL A 133 -3.79 -6.23 -8.92
C VAL A 133 -4.31 -7.41 -8.09
N GLY A 134 -4.50 -8.58 -8.71
CA GLY A 134 -5.09 -9.78 -8.10
C GLY A 134 -6.62 -9.81 -8.12
N GLN A 135 -7.27 -8.77 -8.65
CA GLN A 135 -8.73 -8.65 -8.75
C GLN A 135 -9.11 -7.63 -9.84
N PRO A 136 -10.33 -7.69 -10.39
CA PRO A 136 -10.81 -6.68 -11.32
C PRO A 136 -10.83 -5.29 -10.68
N VAL A 137 -10.34 -4.29 -11.41
CA VAL A 137 -10.38 -2.89 -10.99
C VAL A 137 -11.70 -2.27 -11.45
N ALA A 138 -12.45 -1.75 -10.48
CA ALA A 138 -13.71 -1.04 -10.66
C ALA A 138 -13.91 -0.02 -9.53
N GLY A 139 -14.83 0.92 -9.70
CA GLY A 139 -15.21 1.87 -8.66
C GLY A 139 -15.69 3.23 -9.19
N PRO A 140 -16.14 4.12 -8.29
CA PRO A 140 -16.84 5.35 -8.67
C PRO A 140 -16.04 6.28 -9.60
N LEU A 141 -14.71 6.30 -9.50
CA LEU A 141 -13.86 7.10 -10.39
C LEU A 141 -14.00 6.64 -11.86
N TYR A 142 -14.02 5.33 -12.09
CA TYR A 142 -14.11 4.73 -13.41
C TYR A 142 -15.54 4.76 -13.95
N GLU A 143 -16.54 4.76 -13.07
CA GLU A 143 -17.94 5.00 -13.45
C GLU A 143 -18.19 6.46 -13.83
N PHE A 144 -17.56 7.39 -13.10
CA PHE A 144 -17.66 8.82 -13.34
C PHE A 144 -17.01 9.24 -14.67
N ALA A 145 -15.84 8.68 -15.00
CA ALA A 145 -15.12 8.96 -16.23
C ALA A 145 -14.61 7.67 -16.89
N PRO A 146 -15.45 6.90 -17.60
CA PRO A 146 -15.08 5.60 -18.19
C PRO A 146 -13.88 5.66 -19.15
N GLU A 147 -13.63 6.80 -19.78
CA GLU A 147 -12.49 7.01 -20.67
C GLU A 147 -11.15 6.86 -19.94
N ILE A 148 -11.05 7.27 -18.66
CA ILE A 148 -9.81 7.09 -17.89
C ILE A 148 -9.51 5.60 -17.66
N ASP A 149 -10.54 4.81 -17.41
CA ASP A 149 -10.43 3.36 -17.24
C ASP A 149 -9.99 2.70 -18.54
N ARG A 150 -10.57 3.11 -19.67
CA ARG A 150 -10.15 2.66 -21.00
C ARG A 150 -8.68 3.00 -21.28
N PHE A 151 -8.21 4.21 -20.98
CA PHE A 151 -6.82 4.59 -21.21
C PHE A 151 -5.86 3.83 -20.31
N LEU A 152 -6.19 3.65 -19.03
CA LEU A 152 -5.39 2.83 -18.13
C LEU A 152 -5.33 1.39 -18.63
N LYS A 153 -6.46 0.77 -18.95
CA LYS A 153 -6.49 -0.62 -19.42
C LYS A 153 -5.81 -0.77 -20.76
N ALA A 154 -6.30 -0.11 -21.81
CA ALA A 154 -5.79 -0.31 -23.15
C ALA A 154 -4.34 0.17 -23.30
N HIS A 155 -4.05 1.40 -22.87
CA HIS A 155 -2.76 1.99 -23.16
C HIS A 155 -1.70 1.62 -22.13
N LEU A 156 -1.96 1.82 -20.84
CA LEU A 156 -0.98 1.51 -19.80
C LEU A 156 -0.80 -0.01 -19.64
N PHE A 157 -1.87 -0.76 -19.40
CA PHE A 157 -1.74 -2.20 -19.14
C PHE A 157 -1.63 -3.05 -20.40
N GLY A 158 -2.24 -2.63 -21.51
CA GLY A 158 -2.29 -3.36 -22.77
C GLY A 158 -1.10 -3.09 -23.69
N ASP A 159 -0.71 -1.83 -23.87
CA ASP A 159 0.41 -1.49 -24.78
C ASP A 159 1.77 -1.47 -24.06
N ILE A 160 1.84 -1.04 -22.80
CA ILE A 160 3.12 -0.89 -22.06
C ILE A 160 3.42 -2.10 -21.19
N PHE A 161 2.58 -2.42 -20.21
CA PHE A 161 2.89 -3.47 -19.23
C PHE A 161 2.86 -4.88 -19.82
N GLN A 162 2.23 -5.06 -20.99
CA GLN A 162 2.32 -6.29 -21.78
C GLN A 162 3.73 -6.55 -22.31
N ARG A 163 4.55 -5.50 -22.52
CA ARG A 163 5.87 -5.65 -23.11
C ARG A 163 6.77 -6.39 -22.13
N ASP A 164 7.37 -7.48 -22.59
CA ASP A 164 8.03 -8.50 -21.77
C ASP A 164 9.55 -8.29 -21.63
N VAL A 165 10.04 -7.10 -21.98
CA VAL A 165 11.45 -6.71 -21.83
C VAL A 165 11.82 -6.48 -20.35
N LEU A 166 10.87 -5.96 -19.54
CA LEU A 166 10.99 -5.88 -18.08
C LEU A 166 10.03 -6.87 -17.45
N THR A 167 10.47 -7.51 -16.36
CA THR A 167 9.55 -8.27 -15.51
C THR A 167 8.57 -7.34 -14.82
N TRP A 168 7.41 -7.86 -14.38
CA TRP A 168 6.47 -7.06 -13.59
C TRP A 168 7.08 -6.55 -12.29
N GLN A 169 7.99 -7.31 -11.66
CA GLN A 169 8.72 -6.84 -10.48
C GLN A 169 9.59 -5.63 -10.81
N ASP A 170 10.33 -5.67 -11.92
CA ASP A 170 11.17 -4.53 -12.34
C ASP A 170 10.34 -3.29 -12.70
N ARG A 171 9.18 -3.49 -13.35
CA ARG A 171 8.22 -2.41 -13.64
C ARG A 171 7.66 -1.79 -12.37
N GLU A 172 7.38 -2.58 -11.35
CA GLU A 172 6.90 -2.07 -10.06
C GLU A 172 8.01 -1.37 -9.26
N VAL A 173 9.26 -1.86 -9.30
CA VAL A 173 10.40 -1.13 -8.72
C VAL A 173 10.54 0.27 -9.32
N ALA A 174 10.45 0.39 -10.66
CA ALA A 174 10.47 1.68 -11.35
C ALA A 174 9.27 2.56 -10.93
N THR A 175 8.08 1.98 -10.86
CA THR A 175 6.85 2.72 -10.57
C THR A 175 6.82 3.24 -9.13
N VAL A 176 7.19 2.40 -8.16
CA VAL A 176 7.31 2.79 -6.75
C VAL A 176 8.34 3.91 -6.58
N ALA A 177 9.50 3.80 -7.24
CA ALA A 177 10.53 4.83 -7.18
C ALA A 177 10.06 6.17 -7.78
N ALA A 178 9.36 6.14 -8.92
CA ALA A 178 8.82 7.36 -9.54
C ALA A 178 7.71 8.02 -8.71
N LEU A 179 6.74 7.22 -8.24
CA LEU A 179 5.62 7.73 -7.44
C LEU A 179 6.06 8.22 -6.05
N ALA A 180 7.11 7.66 -5.47
CA ALA A 180 7.72 8.18 -4.24
C ALA A 180 8.23 9.62 -4.39
N THR A 181 8.64 9.99 -5.60
CA THR A 181 9.24 11.28 -5.94
C THR A 181 8.22 12.34 -6.31
N ILE A 182 7.03 11.95 -6.78
CA ILE A 182 5.97 12.88 -7.20
C ILE A 182 5.11 13.24 -5.98
N GLU A 183 4.96 14.53 -5.69
CA GLU A 183 4.11 14.99 -4.59
C GLU A 183 2.62 14.82 -4.93
N GLY A 184 1.81 14.44 -3.93
CA GLY A 184 0.36 14.36 -4.06
C GLY A 184 -0.20 13.06 -4.65
N VAL A 185 0.64 12.07 -4.96
CA VAL A 185 0.21 10.79 -5.58
C VAL A 185 0.38 9.57 -4.66
N ASN A 186 0.36 9.79 -3.34
CA ASN A 186 0.49 8.70 -2.35
C ASN A 186 -0.58 7.60 -2.45
N PRO A 187 -1.85 7.87 -2.84
CA PRO A 187 -2.80 6.79 -3.12
C PRO A 187 -2.31 5.83 -4.22
N GLN A 188 -1.70 6.34 -5.28
CA GLN A 188 -1.11 5.54 -6.35
C GLN A 188 0.14 4.80 -5.87
N LEU A 189 1.03 5.48 -5.11
CA LEU A 189 2.20 4.83 -4.51
C LEU A 189 1.79 3.66 -3.62
N GLN A 190 0.75 3.83 -2.81
CA GLN A 190 0.20 2.78 -1.95
C GLN A 190 -0.34 1.60 -2.78
N GLY A 191 -1.08 1.88 -3.85
CA GLY A 191 -1.55 0.86 -4.79
C GLY A 191 -0.40 0.06 -5.40
N HIS A 192 0.65 0.74 -5.87
CA HIS A 192 1.80 0.10 -6.50
C HIS A 192 2.70 -0.65 -5.51
N VAL A 193 2.85 -0.20 -4.27
CA VAL A 193 3.48 -1.01 -3.20
C VAL A 193 2.68 -2.30 -2.96
N ALA A 194 1.35 -2.24 -2.96
CA ALA A 194 0.52 -3.44 -2.82
C ALA A 194 0.62 -4.37 -4.04
N ILE A 195 0.68 -3.83 -5.26
CA ILE A 195 0.88 -4.59 -6.50
C ILE A 195 2.28 -5.23 -6.49
N ALA A 196 3.33 -4.49 -6.16
CA ALA A 196 4.70 -4.99 -6.02
C ALA A 196 4.76 -6.24 -5.13
N LEU A 197 4.18 -6.14 -3.94
CA LEU A 197 4.13 -7.26 -3.01
C LEU A 197 3.21 -8.42 -3.48
N HIS A 198 2.17 -8.14 -4.27
CA HIS A 198 1.33 -9.21 -4.87
C HIS A 198 2.12 -9.98 -5.94
N ASN A 199 2.98 -9.28 -6.69
CA ASN A 199 3.79 -9.83 -7.77
C ASN A 199 5.16 -10.35 -7.28
N GLY A 200 5.29 -10.62 -5.99
CA GLY A 200 6.41 -11.38 -5.42
C GLY A 200 7.63 -10.57 -5.00
N LEU A 201 7.58 -9.22 -5.00
CA LEU A 201 8.59 -8.45 -4.28
C LEU A 201 8.37 -8.63 -2.77
N THR A 202 9.44 -8.84 -2.01
CA THR A 202 9.34 -9.01 -0.56
C THR A 202 9.29 -7.65 0.17
N PRO A 203 8.79 -7.61 1.42
CA PRO A 203 8.91 -6.43 2.26
C PRO A 203 10.36 -5.93 2.38
N GLU A 204 11.31 -6.86 2.49
CA GLU A 204 12.75 -6.57 2.61
C GLU A 204 13.28 -5.91 1.33
N GLN A 205 12.91 -6.42 0.15
CA GLN A 205 13.25 -5.82 -1.13
C GLN A 205 12.67 -4.41 -1.27
N LEU A 206 11.45 -4.17 -0.81
CA LEU A 206 10.85 -2.82 -0.85
C LEU A 206 11.50 -1.87 0.18
N ARG A 207 11.94 -2.37 1.34
CA ARG A 207 12.77 -1.56 2.25
C ARG A 207 14.13 -1.24 1.65
N GLU A 208 14.71 -2.13 0.84
CA GLU A 208 15.88 -1.80 0.04
C GLU A 208 15.59 -0.73 -1.01
N VAL A 209 14.42 -0.74 -1.65
CA VAL A 209 14.01 0.36 -2.54
C VAL A 209 14.06 1.69 -1.78
N VAL A 210 13.48 1.74 -0.58
CA VAL A 210 13.52 2.92 0.31
C VAL A 210 14.96 3.31 0.67
N GLY A 211 15.83 2.35 0.96
CA GLY A 211 17.24 2.58 1.26
C GLY A 211 18.01 3.19 0.09
N VAL A 212 17.80 2.70 -1.13
CA VAL A 212 18.41 3.27 -2.34
C VAL A 212 17.85 4.67 -2.63
N LEU A 213 16.55 4.88 -2.45
CA LEU A 213 15.94 6.21 -2.54
C LEU A 213 16.56 7.18 -1.52
N HIS A 214 16.88 6.73 -0.30
CA HIS A 214 17.49 7.58 0.70
C HIS A 214 18.89 8.02 0.26
N LEU A 215 19.72 7.05 -0.12
CA LEU A 215 21.12 7.27 -0.50
C LEU A 215 21.24 8.09 -1.79
N GLN A 216 20.40 7.80 -2.78
CA GLN A 216 20.55 8.36 -4.11
C GLN A 216 19.51 9.43 -4.43
N CYS A 217 18.27 9.36 -3.97
CA CYS A 217 17.23 10.32 -4.37
C CYS A 217 16.99 11.41 -3.31
N GLY A 218 17.40 11.16 -2.07
CA GLY A 218 17.33 12.09 -0.96
C GLY A 218 16.33 11.67 0.12
N PRO A 219 16.49 12.17 1.36
CA PRO A 219 15.77 11.69 2.53
C PRO A 219 14.26 11.88 2.42
N LYS A 220 13.79 13.00 1.86
CA LYS A 220 12.35 13.28 1.70
C LYS A 220 11.62 12.23 0.85
N VAL A 221 12.24 11.81 -0.25
CA VAL A 221 11.67 10.80 -1.16
C VAL A 221 11.59 9.44 -0.45
N ALA A 222 12.65 9.09 0.28
CA ALA A 222 12.71 7.85 1.04
C ALA A 222 11.74 7.82 2.22
N GLU A 223 11.62 8.91 2.97
CA GLU A 223 10.67 9.04 4.07
C GLU A 223 9.23 8.87 3.57
N ASN A 224 8.89 9.47 2.41
CA ASN A 224 7.59 9.29 1.78
C ASN A 224 7.35 7.82 1.40
N ALA A 225 8.30 7.20 0.69
CA ALA A 225 8.21 5.80 0.27
C ALA A 225 8.11 4.83 1.46
N GLY A 226 8.94 5.04 2.49
CA GLY A 226 8.99 4.24 3.71
C GLY A 226 7.69 4.34 4.49
N ALA A 227 7.15 5.55 4.66
CA ALA A 227 5.87 5.74 5.34
C ALA A 227 4.71 5.03 4.62
N VAL A 228 4.68 5.07 3.28
CA VAL A 228 3.67 4.35 2.50
C VAL A 228 3.90 2.83 2.55
N LEU A 229 5.15 2.37 2.46
CA LEU A 229 5.49 0.95 2.56
C LEU A 229 5.03 0.36 3.90
N GLU A 230 5.43 0.95 5.01
CA GLU A 230 5.08 0.44 6.34
C GLU A 230 3.56 0.48 6.58
N ARG A 231 2.85 1.47 6.01
CA ARG A 231 1.39 1.47 6.00
C ARG A 231 0.79 0.27 5.26
N VAL A 232 1.31 -0.05 4.07
CA VAL A 232 0.83 -1.22 3.30
C VAL A 232 1.16 -2.52 4.04
N LEU A 233 2.37 -2.64 4.60
CA LEU A 233 2.78 -3.82 5.36
C LEU A 233 1.92 -4.01 6.61
N ALA A 234 1.64 -2.94 7.37
CA ALA A 234 0.77 -3.00 8.53
C ALA A 234 -0.67 -3.41 8.17
N SER A 235 -1.15 -3.07 6.97
CA SER A 235 -2.48 -3.48 6.49
C SER A 235 -2.56 -4.94 5.99
N ARG A 236 -1.41 -5.58 5.75
CA ARG A 236 -1.31 -6.98 5.31
C ARG A 236 -1.14 -7.87 6.54
N LYS A 237 -2.15 -8.71 6.85
CA LYS A 237 -2.03 -9.72 7.92
C LYS A 237 -0.78 -10.58 7.71
N PRO A 238 0.05 -10.86 8.74
CA PRO A 238 1.17 -11.78 8.60
C PRO A 238 0.66 -13.19 8.24
N VAL A 239 1.15 -13.75 7.13
CA VAL A 239 1.03 -15.19 6.90
C VAL A 239 2.13 -15.86 7.71
N THR A 240 1.81 -16.35 8.90
CA THR A 240 2.68 -17.28 9.61
C THR A 240 2.69 -18.61 8.85
N VAL A 241 3.77 -18.88 8.13
CA VAL A 241 4.02 -20.20 7.51
C VAL A 241 4.44 -21.16 8.63
N ALA A 242 3.46 -21.83 9.25
CA ALA A 242 3.73 -23.01 10.04
C ALA A 242 3.76 -24.22 9.09
N GLY A 243 4.95 -24.80 8.90
CA GLY A 243 5.14 -26.01 8.12
C GLY A 243 4.29 -27.17 8.65
N GLY A 244 3.47 -27.73 7.78
CA GLY A 244 2.69 -28.95 7.99
C GLY A 244 2.14 -29.42 6.64
N PRO A 245 2.09 -30.75 6.38
CA PRO A 245 1.98 -31.27 5.02
C PRO A 245 0.61 -30.96 4.40
N VAL A 246 0.65 -30.68 3.10
CA VAL A 246 -0.52 -30.45 2.24
C VAL A 246 -1.49 -31.63 2.33
N ALA A 247 -2.65 -31.39 2.93
CA ALA A 247 -3.80 -32.28 2.84
C ALA A 247 -4.86 -31.65 1.93
N ASN A 248 -5.28 -32.44 0.94
CA ASN A 248 -6.22 -32.10 -0.12
C ASN A 248 -7.47 -31.34 0.37
N GLN A 249 -7.77 -30.22 -0.28
CA GLN A 249 -9.10 -29.61 -0.23
C GLN A 249 -10.11 -30.52 -0.96
N PRO A 250 -11.28 -30.83 -0.38
CA PRO A 250 -12.41 -31.28 -1.15
C PRO A 250 -13.25 -30.08 -1.63
N LYS A 251 -13.79 -30.28 -2.83
CA LYS A 251 -14.61 -29.35 -3.61
C LYS A 251 -15.90 -28.94 -2.91
N SER A 252 -16.34 -27.74 -3.28
CA SER A 252 -17.66 -27.14 -3.06
C SER A 252 -18.83 -28.13 -3.06
N ALA A 253 -19.70 -28.01 -2.05
CA ALA A 253 -21.09 -28.42 -2.11
C ALA A 253 -21.96 -27.34 -1.45
N VAL A 254 -22.92 -26.87 -2.25
CA VAL A 254 -23.99 -25.96 -1.86
C VAL A 254 -25.09 -26.77 -1.15
N HIS A 255 -25.53 -26.38 0.06
CA HIS A 255 -26.95 -26.24 0.43
C HIS A 255 -27.16 -25.77 1.89
N GLY A 256 -27.95 -24.70 1.99
CA GLY A 256 -28.81 -24.22 3.09
C GLY A 256 -28.59 -24.66 4.54
N ALA A 257 -28.26 -23.69 5.40
CA ALA A 257 -28.78 -23.61 6.76
C ALA A 257 -28.82 -22.14 7.21
N LYS A 258 -29.92 -21.73 7.85
CA LYS A 258 -30.08 -20.42 8.49
C LYS A 258 -29.16 -20.33 9.70
N GLU A 259 -28.19 -19.40 9.70
CA GLU A 259 -27.51 -18.96 10.93
C GLU A 259 -27.18 -17.46 10.87
N SER A 260 -27.67 -16.71 11.86
CA SER A 260 -27.17 -15.42 12.34
C SER A 260 -27.49 -15.37 13.84
N PRO A 261 -26.66 -14.77 14.72
CA PRO A 261 -25.54 -13.87 14.43
C PRO A 261 -24.21 -14.37 15.01
N ARG A 262 -23.15 -14.51 14.20
CA ARG A 262 -21.80 -14.44 14.77
C ARG A 262 -21.42 -12.97 14.83
N ARG A 263 -21.66 -12.34 15.97
CA ARG A 263 -21.42 -10.92 16.19
C ARG A 263 -20.41 -10.72 17.34
N ALA A 264 -19.56 -9.72 17.10
CA ALA A 264 -18.34 -9.26 17.78
C ALA A 264 -17.06 -10.13 17.68
N GLU A 265 -16.04 -9.66 16.95
CA GLU A 265 -14.63 -9.79 17.39
C GLU A 265 -13.80 -8.57 16.96
N MET A 266 -13.24 -7.82 17.92
CA MET A 266 -12.00 -7.06 17.72
C MET A 266 -11.32 -6.89 19.09
N PRO A 267 -10.34 -7.73 19.42
CA PRO A 267 -8.92 -7.32 19.31
C PRO A 267 -7.97 -8.52 19.02
N ASP A 268 -6.74 -8.47 18.49
CA ASP A 268 -5.78 -7.46 18.01
C ASP A 268 -5.59 -7.61 16.47
N GLY A 269 -6.70 -7.73 15.74
CA GLY A 269 -6.77 -7.67 14.27
C GLY A 269 -7.20 -6.30 13.73
N GLY A 270 -7.02 -5.22 14.51
CA GLY A 270 -7.31 -3.83 14.11
C GLY A 270 -6.08 -3.13 13.52
N LEU A 271 -6.29 -2.12 12.67
CA LEU A 271 -5.20 -1.44 11.92
C LEU A 271 -4.21 -0.69 12.82
N PHE A 272 -4.67 -0.16 13.94
CA PHE A 272 -3.83 0.49 14.96
C PHE A 272 -3.97 -0.24 16.30
N PRO A 273 -2.93 -0.23 17.15
CA PRO A 273 -3.02 -0.86 18.46
C PRO A 273 -4.18 -0.25 19.24
N ARG A 274 -4.95 -1.12 19.90
CA ARG A 274 -6.12 -0.75 20.68
C ARG A 274 -5.79 0.22 21.82
N GLY A 275 -4.61 0.06 22.42
CA GLY A 275 -4.19 0.79 23.61
C GLY A 275 -4.77 0.20 24.89
N GLU A 276 -4.62 0.97 25.96
CA GLU A 276 -5.11 0.63 27.30
C GLU A 276 -6.57 1.05 27.46
N ILE A 277 -7.21 0.58 28.54
CA ILE A 277 -8.56 1.03 28.90
C ILE A 277 -8.54 2.55 29.09
N ASN A 278 -9.54 3.23 28.53
CA ASN A 278 -9.65 4.68 28.55
C ASN A 278 -10.18 5.20 29.91
N GLU A 279 -9.43 4.95 30.99
CA GLU A 279 -9.85 5.30 32.36
C GLU A 279 -10.06 6.81 32.53
N LYS A 280 -9.18 7.62 31.92
CA LYS A 280 -9.19 9.09 32.05
C LYS A 280 -10.49 9.72 31.57
N TYR A 281 -11.07 9.19 30.48
CA TYR A 281 -12.29 9.73 29.88
C TYR A 281 -13.52 8.84 30.09
N ALA A 282 -13.42 7.74 30.84
CA ALA A 282 -14.50 6.77 31.05
C ALA A 282 -15.83 7.41 31.49
N LYS A 283 -15.79 8.48 32.28
CA LYS A 283 -16.97 9.24 32.72
C LYS A 283 -17.78 9.91 31.58
N TYR A 284 -17.23 9.99 30.38
CA TYR A 284 -17.86 10.55 29.18
C TYR A 284 -18.28 9.47 28.18
N PHE A 285 -18.33 8.21 28.61
CA PHE A 285 -18.71 7.07 27.80
C PHE A 285 -19.79 6.25 28.51
N THR A 286 -20.68 5.67 27.72
CA THR A 286 -21.50 4.54 28.14
C THR A 286 -20.84 3.27 27.60
N GLY A 287 -20.39 2.37 28.46
CA GLY A 287 -19.61 1.18 28.10
C GLY A 287 -18.09 1.39 28.14
N THR A 288 -17.33 0.35 27.80
CA THR A 288 -15.85 0.38 27.89
C THR A 288 -15.23 0.84 26.57
N SER A 289 -14.32 1.80 26.63
CA SER A 289 -13.46 2.18 25.52
C SER A 289 -11.98 2.02 25.85
N TYR A 290 -11.16 1.95 24.82
CA TYR A 290 -9.71 1.88 24.88
C TYR A 290 -9.11 3.02 24.06
N LEU A 291 -7.98 3.54 24.52
CA LEU A 291 -7.32 4.70 23.93
C LEU A 291 -5.85 4.40 23.70
N ASN A 292 -5.40 4.64 22.46
CA ASN A 292 -3.98 4.64 22.13
C ASN A 292 -3.60 5.96 21.47
N MET A 293 -2.77 6.77 22.13
CA MET A 293 -2.22 7.97 21.49
C MET A 293 -1.24 7.55 20.39
N LEU A 294 -1.55 7.87 19.14
CA LEU A 294 -0.68 7.56 18.00
C LEU A 294 0.39 8.64 17.83
N THR A 295 0.04 9.90 18.05
CA THR A 295 1.00 10.99 18.19
C THR A 295 0.39 12.12 19.04
N THR A 296 1.26 12.79 19.80
CA THR A 296 0.94 14.03 20.51
C THR A 296 1.74 15.21 19.96
N GLU A 297 2.53 14.99 18.91
CA GLU A 297 3.39 16.00 18.30
C GLU A 297 2.69 16.69 17.13
N ARG A 298 2.64 18.04 17.18
CA ARG A 298 2.02 18.94 16.17
C ARG A 298 0.50 18.82 16.04
N VAL A 299 -0.02 17.62 15.80
CA VAL A 299 -1.45 17.30 15.71
C VAL A 299 -1.73 16.13 16.64
N PHE A 300 -2.73 16.25 17.50
CA PHE A 300 -3.15 15.17 18.38
C PHE A 300 -3.91 14.13 17.56
N ILE A 301 -3.41 12.90 17.57
CA ILE A 301 -4.02 11.78 16.88
C ILE A 301 -4.05 10.58 17.81
N ASP A 302 -5.23 9.99 17.95
CA ASP A 302 -5.45 8.83 18.80
C ASP A 302 -6.34 7.79 18.13
N ASN A 303 -6.10 6.52 18.44
CA ASN A 303 -6.97 5.43 18.08
C ASN A 303 -7.90 5.14 19.26
N VAL A 304 -9.21 5.24 19.04
CA VAL A 304 -10.23 4.91 20.04
C VAL A 304 -10.93 3.63 19.61
N THR A 305 -10.99 2.66 20.53
CA THR A 305 -11.69 1.39 20.30
C THR A 305 -12.83 1.22 21.30
N PHE A 306 -14.00 0.85 20.81
CA PHE A 306 -15.25 0.74 21.54
C PHE A 306 -15.66 -0.74 21.61
N GLU A 307 -15.94 -1.23 22.81
CA GLU A 307 -16.67 -2.50 22.97
C GLU A 307 -18.04 -2.45 22.28
N PRO A 308 -18.63 -3.59 21.91
CA PRO A 308 -20.01 -3.63 21.44
C PRO A 308 -20.96 -2.85 22.36
N GLY A 309 -21.74 -1.94 21.79
CA GLY A 309 -22.65 -1.06 22.53
C GLY A 309 -22.00 0.17 23.20
N CYS A 310 -20.66 0.24 23.24
CA CYS A 310 -19.94 1.38 23.81
C CYS A 310 -20.05 2.61 22.92
N ARG A 311 -20.29 3.78 23.53
CA ARG A 311 -20.42 5.07 22.83
C ARG A 311 -20.02 6.22 23.73
N ASN A 312 -19.47 7.27 23.13
CA ASN A 312 -19.20 8.50 23.88
C ASN A 312 -20.47 9.33 24.05
N PHE A 313 -20.42 10.29 24.97
CA PHE A 313 -21.50 11.24 25.17
C PHE A 313 -21.58 12.22 24.01
N TRP A 314 -22.71 12.94 23.93
CA TRP A 314 -22.78 14.09 23.04
C TRP A 314 -21.66 15.07 23.41
N HIS A 315 -20.98 15.62 22.41
CA HIS A 315 -19.94 16.61 22.65
C HIS A 315 -19.79 17.57 21.46
N ILE A 316 -19.11 18.68 21.72
CA ILE A 316 -18.82 19.75 20.76
C ILE A 316 -17.32 20.04 20.81
N HIS A 317 -16.69 20.13 19.65
CA HIS A 317 -15.34 20.69 19.52
C HIS A 317 -15.46 22.17 19.15
N HIS A 318 -15.02 23.06 20.03
CA HIS A 318 -15.06 24.50 19.80
C HIS A 318 -13.81 24.96 19.07
N LYS A 319 -14.00 25.81 18.05
CA LYS A 319 -12.98 26.39 17.16
C LYS A 319 -12.17 25.38 16.31
N GLY A 320 -11.79 24.24 16.88
CA GLY A 320 -11.22 23.09 16.21
C GLY A 320 -12.30 22.08 15.84
N GLY A 321 -12.06 21.32 14.78
CA GLY A 321 -12.94 20.22 14.36
C GLY A 321 -12.29 18.88 14.63
N GLN A 322 -12.97 17.80 14.25
CA GLN A 322 -12.45 16.45 14.37
C GLN A 322 -12.64 15.69 13.06
N ILE A 323 -11.69 14.84 12.72
CA ILE A 323 -11.82 13.91 11.60
C ILE A 323 -11.71 12.50 12.15
N LEU A 324 -12.69 11.66 11.84
CA LEU A 324 -12.66 10.23 12.18
C LEU A 324 -12.30 9.42 10.94
N LEU A 325 -11.28 8.60 11.05
CA LEU A 325 -10.90 7.61 10.04
C LEU A 325 -11.25 6.24 10.61
N VAL A 326 -12.31 5.61 10.11
CA VAL A 326 -12.79 4.35 10.67
C VAL A 326 -11.88 3.21 10.26
N THR A 327 -11.33 2.51 11.26
CA THR A 327 -10.26 1.53 11.07
C THR A 327 -10.71 0.09 11.28
N GLY A 328 -11.85 -0.13 11.93
CA GLY A 328 -12.32 -1.48 12.19
C GLY A 328 -13.74 -1.56 12.74
N GLY A 329 -14.38 -2.71 12.50
CA GLY A 329 -15.68 -3.03 13.04
C GLY A 329 -16.84 -2.22 12.44
N ARG A 330 -17.92 -2.09 13.21
CA ARG A 330 -19.12 -1.33 12.83
C ARG A 330 -19.57 -0.43 13.95
N GLY A 331 -19.78 0.83 13.61
CA GLY A 331 -20.19 1.86 14.56
C GLY A 331 -21.29 2.76 14.03
N TRP A 332 -21.55 3.79 14.82
CA TRP A 332 -22.48 4.86 14.53
C TRP A 332 -21.76 6.19 14.70
N TYR A 333 -22.14 7.14 13.87
CA TYR A 333 -21.91 8.56 14.07
C TYR A 333 -23.23 9.31 13.92
N GLN A 334 -23.47 10.30 14.77
CA GLN A 334 -24.67 11.10 14.65
C GLN A 334 -24.42 12.55 15.05
N GLU A 335 -24.89 13.47 14.21
CA GLU A 335 -25.02 14.88 14.54
C GLU A 335 -26.38 15.18 15.15
N TRP A 336 -26.45 16.20 16.01
CA TRP A 336 -27.69 16.60 16.66
C TRP A 336 -28.80 16.89 15.64
N ARG A 337 -29.98 16.32 15.88
CA ARG A 337 -31.18 16.40 15.00
C ARG A 337 -31.02 15.80 13.60
N LYS A 338 -29.90 15.15 13.28
CA LYS A 338 -29.74 14.38 12.04
C LYS A 338 -29.93 12.88 12.29
N PRO A 339 -30.27 12.10 11.25
CA PRO A 339 -30.24 10.64 11.34
C PRO A 339 -28.84 10.14 11.70
N ALA A 340 -28.77 9.06 12.47
CA ALA A 340 -27.50 8.37 12.71
C ALA A 340 -27.01 7.70 11.42
N ARG A 341 -25.70 7.75 11.19
CA ARG A 341 -24.99 7.17 10.06
C ARG A 341 -24.22 5.94 10.53
N GLU A 342 -24.48 4.79 9.93
CA GLU A 342 -23.68 3.58 10.18
C GLU A 342 -22.28 3.80 9.63
N LEU A 343 -21.27 3.33 10.36
CA LEU A 343 -19.86 3.46 10.01
C LEU A 343 -19.20 2.09 9.90
N ARG A 344 -18.32 1.93 8.91
CA ARG A 344 -17.55 0.72 8.61
C ARG A 344 -16.10 1.08 8.30
N ALA A 345 -15.20 0.11 8.43
CA ALA A 345 -13.80 0.30 8.08
C ALA A 345 -13.63 0.90 6.68
N GLY A 346 -12.83 1.98 6.59
CA GLY A 346 -12.65 2.77 5.37
C GLY A 346 -13.50 4.04 5.30
N ASP A 347 -14.55 4.17 6.13
CA ASP A 347 -15.35 5.39 6.17
C ASP A 347 -14.58 6.56 6.82
N VAL A 348 -14.89 7.77 6.36
CA VAL A 348 -14.36 9.02 6.91
C VAL A 348 -15.51 9.91 7.38
N VAL A 349 -15.36 10.49 8.56
CA VAL A 349 -16.27 11.52 9.08
C VAL A 349 -15.48 12.81 9.25
N ASN A 350 -15.88 13.87 8.56
CA ASN A 350 -15.39 15.22 8.84
C ASN A 350 -16.39 15.91 9.75
N ILE A 351 -15.95 16.36 10.92
CA ILE A 351 -16.78 16.96 11.96
C ILE A 351 -16.32 18.41 12.12
N PRO A 352 -17.05 19.38 11.52
CA PRO A 352 -16.70 20.78 11.64
C PRO A 352 -16.73 21.27 13.10
N PRO A 353 -16.01 22.35 13.43
CA PRO A 353 -16.16 23.03 14.72
C PRO A 353 -17.63 23.35 15.02
N GLU A 354 -17.98 23.42 16.30
CA GLU A 354 -19.33 23.73 16.80
C GLU A 354 -20.39 22.66 16.49
N THR A 355 -19.99 21.50 15.95
CA THR A 355 -20.92 20.41 15.66
C THR A 355 -21.15 19.57 16.91
N ARG A 356 -22.39 19.59 17.42
CA ARG A 356 -22.82 18.66 18.47
C ARG A 356 -23.02 17.26 17.89
N HIS A 357 -22.23 16.29 18.35
CA HIS A 357 -22.24 14.92 17.80
C HIS A 357 -21.89 13.86 18.86
N TRP A 358 -22.12 12.59 18.53
CA TRP A 358 -21.57 11.42 19.23
C TRP A 358 -21.17 10.33 18.23
N HIS A 359 -20.37 9.38 18.70
CA HIS A 359 -20.05 8.18 17.95
C HIS A 359 -19.74 6.99 18.87
N GLY A 360 -19.88 5.78 18.35
CA GLY A 360 -19.68 4.56 19.13
C GLY A 360 -19.85 3.30 18.31
N ALA A 361 -19.73 2.16 18.97
CA ALA A 361 -19.99 0.85 18.41
C ALA A 361 -21.48 0.64 18.06
N THR A 362 -21.74 -0.32 17.18
CA THR A 362 -23.07 -0.96 17.07
C THR A 362 -23.28 -1.88 18.26
N LYS A 363 -24.53 -2.36 18.49
CA LYS A 363 -24.91 -3.15 19.68
C LYS A 363 -24.05 -4.41 19.90
N ASP A 364 -23.45 -4.91 18.83
CA ASP A 364 -22.88 -6.24 18.77
C ASP A 364 -21.70 -6.35 17.79
N SER A 365 -21.10 -5.21 17.46
CA SER A 365 -19.76 -5.19 16.87
C SER A 365 -18.89 -4.27 17.68
N TRP A 366 -17.64 -4.67 17.86
CA TRP A 366 -16.58 -3.73 18.18
C TRP A 366 -16.50 -2.65 17.10
N PHE A 367 -15.94 -1.50 17.46
CA PHE A 367 -15.72 -0.38 16.55
C PHE A 367 -14.41 0.33 16.90
N SER A 368 -13.64 0.71 15.89
CA SER A 368 -12.39 1.43 16.08
C SER A 368 -12.23 2.49 15.01
N HIS A 369 -11.70 3.65 15.41
CA HIS A 369 -11.37 4.73 14.51
C HIS A 369 -10.15 5.49 15.03
N VAL A 370 -9.46 6.17 14.12
CA VAL A 370 -8.47 7.19 14.45
C VAL A 370 -9.16 8.55 14.45
N ALA A 371 -9.08 9.24 15.58
CA ALA A 371 -9.48 10.62 15.72
C ALA A 371 -8.28 11.53 15.42
N VAL A 372 -8.49 12.51 14.54
CA VAL A 372 -7.57 13.61 14.29
C VAL A 372 -8.24 14.88 14.78
N GLU A 373 -7.68 15.48 15.83
CA GLU A 373 -8.12 16.77 16.33
C GLU A 373 -7.51 17.87 15.47
N VAL A 374 -8.35 18.59 14.71
CA VAL A 374 -7.90 19.67 13.82
C VAL A 374 -7.48 20.86 14.69
N PRO A 375 -6.18 21.24 14.73
CA PRO A 375 -5.71 22.26 15.65
C PRO A 375 -6.31 23.63 15.35
N ALA A 376 -6.75 24.32 16.40
CA ALA A 376 -7.19 25.71 16.34
C ALA A 376 -6.78 26.43 17.62
N ASP A 377 -6.41 27.71 17.50
CA ASP A 377 -6.00 28.49 18.66
C ASP A 377 -7.14 28.65 19.67
N GLY A 378 -6.87 28.26 20.92
CA GLY A 378 -7.85 28.18 22.00
C GLY A 378 -9.02 27.22 21.74
N GLY A 379 -8.81 26.15 20.95
CA GLY A 379 -9.78 25.08 20.76
C GLY A 379 -9.98 24.22 22.02
N SER A 380 -11.17 23.63 22.16
CA SER A 380 -11.54 22.84 23.35
C SER A 380 -12.69 21.88 23.06
N THR A 381 -12.80 20.80 23.83
CA THR A 381 -13.94 19.87 23.77
C THR A 381 -14.90 20.11 24.95
N GLU A 382 -16.17 20.40 24.64
CA GLU A 382 -17.27 20.45 25.59
C GLU A 382 -18.01 19.10 25.59
N TRP A 383 -17.96 18.39 26.72
CA TRP A 383 -18.73 17.16 26.93
C TRP A 383 -20.13 17.47 27.47
N LEU A 384 -21.16 16.87 26.88
CA LEU A 384 -22.57 17.09 27.19
C LEU A 384 -23.19 15.82 27.80
N GLU A 385 -24.51 15.65 27.63
CA GLU A 385 -25.25 14.54 28.20
C GLU A 385 -24.99 13.20 27.48
N PRO A 386 -25.23 12.06 28.17
CA PRO A 386 -25.17 10.74 27.54
C PRO A 386 -26.17 10.58 26.40
N VAL A 387 -25.84 9.72 25.44
CA VAL A 387 -26.82 9.21 24.46
C VAL A 387 -27.74 8.23 25.20
N SER A 388 -29.02 8.59 25.36
CA SER A 388 -29.97 7.75 26.09
C SER A 388 -30.09 6.36 25.49
N ASP A 389 -30.22 5.34 26.34
CA ASP A 389 -30.38 3.95 25.90
C ASP A 389 -31.60 3.79 24.98
N GLU A 390 -32.68 4.53 25.24
CA GLU A 390 -33.87 4.51 24.39
C GLU A 390 -33.57 4.99 22.96
N ALA A 391 -32.86 6.12 22.82
CA ALA A 391 -32.50 6.64 21.50
C ALA A 391 -31.53 5.69 20.76
N TYR A 392 -30.55 5.15 21.48
CA TYR A 392 -29.58 4.21 20.93
C TYR A 392 -30.22 2.88 20.51
N ASN A 393 -31.17 2.34 21.30
CA ASN A 393 -31.83 1.07 21.00
C ASN A 393 -32.80 1.15 19.81
N ARG A 394 -33.25 2.35 19.43
CA ARG A 394 -34.05 2.58 18.22
C ARG A 394 -33.23 2.54 16.92
N LEU A 395 -31.90 2.54 17.00
CA LEU A 395 -31.05 2.41 15.82
C LEU A 395 -31.18 1.01 15.19
N PRO A 396 -31.07 0.91 13.84
CA PRO A 396 -31.09 -0.36 13.13
C PRO A 396 -30.02 -1.35 13.65
N ASP A 397 -30.28 -2.65 13.46
CA ASP A 397 -29.40 -3.72 13.95
C ASP A 397 -28.20 -4.02 13.06
#